data_AF-A0A3G6MX79-F1
#
_entry.id   AF-A0A3G6MX79-F1
#
_cell.length_a   1.000
_cell.length_b   1.000
_cell.length_c   1.000
_cell.angle_alpha   90.00
_cell.angle_beta   90.00
_cell.angle_gamma   90.00
#
_symmetry.space_group_name_H-M   'P 1'
#
loop_
_entity.id
_entity.type
_entity.pdbx_description
1 polymer ?
#
loop_
_entity_poly.entity_id
_entity_poly.type
_entity_poly.pdbx_seq_one_letter_code
_entity_poly.pdbx_strand_id
1 'polypeptide(L)'
;MEFTQEQKTYAEIVQKAWEDADFKKELVSNPVETIEKLTGKKLNLPEGKKIIVRDQTDESSVYINIPAKPYHDDVELNESQLEMVAGGMETGIIKDVVDFLSSLSLYSPK
;
A
#
# COMPACT_ATOMS: atom_id res chain seq x y z
N MET A 1 -19.78 -6.79 2.90
CA MET A 1 -18.55 -6.81 3.71
C MET A 1 -18.27 -5.38 4.13
N GLU A 2 -17.92 -5.14 5.39
CA GLU A 2 -17.49 -3.82 5.87
C GLU A 2 -16.01 -3.62 5.53
N PHE A 3 -15.65 -2.46 4.95
CA PHE A 3 -14.26 -2.11 4.67
C PHE A 3 -13.52 -1.78 5.96
N THR A 4 -12.25 -2.22 6.06
CA THR A 4 -11.38 -1.84 7.18
C THR A 4 -11.02 -0.35 7.11
N GLN A 5 -10.51 0.20 8.22
CA GLN A 5 -10.09 1.61 8.26
C GLN A 5 -8.94 1.89 7.29
N GLU A 6 -8.04 0.92 7.11
CA GLU A 6 -6.88 0.98 6.23
C GLU A 6 -7.34 1.02 4.76
N GLN A 7 -8.31 0.18 4.40
CA GLN A 7 -8.90 0.18 3.06
C GLN A 7 -9.59 1.51 2.73
N LYS A 8 -10.32 2.08 3.70
CA LYS A 8 -10.95 3.41 3.56
C LYS A 8 -9.91 4.51 3.36
N THR A 9 -8.82 4.47 4.14
CA THR A 9 -7.72 5.44 4.05
C THR A 9 -7.01 5.35 2.71
N TYR A 10 -6.77 4.15 2.21
CA TYR A 10 -6.19 3.94 0.88
C TYR A 10 -7.07 4.53 -0.22
N ALA A 11 -8.38 4.23 -0.18
CA ALA A 11 -9.34 4.78 -1.14
C ALA A 11 -9.35 6.32 -1.13
N GLU A 12 -9.32 6.93 0.06
CA GLU A 12 -9.24 8.38 0.23
C GLU A 12 -7.97 8.98 -0.40
N ILE A 13 -6.80 8.36 -0.17
CA ILE A 13 -5.53 8.79 -0.77
C ILE A 13 -5.60 8.73 -2.30
N VAL A 14 -6.10 7.63 -2.86
CA VAL A 14 -6.21 7.44 -4.31
C VAL A 14 -7.18 8.45 -4.91
N GLN A 15 -8.37 8.60 -4.31
CA GLN A 15 -9.37 9.56 -4.76
C GLN A 15 -8.80 10.98 -4.77
N LYS A 16 -8.13 11.39 -3.68
CA LYS A 16 -7.53 12.71 -3.60
C LYS A 16 -6.40 12.90 -4.62
N ALA A 17 -5.60 11.87 -4.89
CA ALA A 17 -4.58 11.92 -5.94
C ALA A 17 -5.17 12.08 -7.35
N TRP A 18 -6.39 11.60 -7.61
CA TRP A 18 -7.09 11.86 -8.87
C TRP A 18 -7.67 13.27 -8.95
N GLU A 19 -8.23 13.78 -7.85
CA GLU A 19 -8.93 15.07 -7.83
C GLU A 19 -8.00 16.29 -7.65
N ASP A 20 -6.81 16.08 -7.06
CA ASP A 20 -5.91 17.15 -6.64
C ASP A 20 -4.47 16.87 -7.12
N ALA A 21 -4.07 17.58 -8.18
CA ALA A 21 -2.78 17.41 -8.83
C ALA A 21 -1.59 17.83 -7.95
N ASP A 22 -1.77 18.84 -7.10
CA ASP A 22 -0.73 19.29 -6.17
C ASP A 22 -0.56 18.24 -5.07
N PHE A 23 -1.65 17.72 -4.52
CA PHE A 23 -1.59 16.58 -3.59
C PHE A 23 -0.90 15.36 -4.21
N LYS A 24 -1.24 14.98 -5.46
CA LYS A 24 -0.58 13.86 -6.14
C LYS A 24 0.92 14.09 -6.28
N LYS A 25 1.33 15.30 -6.67
CA LYS A 25 2.74 15.67 -6.80
C LYS A 25 3.46 15.59 -5.45
N GLU A 26 2.85 16.09 -4.39
CA GLU A 26 3.38 15.98 -3.03
C GLU A 26 3.50 14.51 -2.61
N LEU A 27 2.45 13.71 -2.80
CA LEU A 27 2.40 12.29 -2.46
C LEU A 27 3.50 11.48 -3.14
N VAL A 28 3.78 11.76 -4.42
CA VAL A 28 4.89 11.12 -5.15
C VAL A 28 6.26 11.53 -4.60
N SER A 29 6.40 12.79 -4.18
CA SER A 29 7.68 13.34 -3.70
C SER A 29 8.00 13.04 -2.23
N ASN A 30 6.98 13.00 -1.37
CA ASN A 30 7.10 12.89 0.09
C ASN A 30 5.88 12.16 0.68
N PRO A 31 5.73 10.86 0.38
CA PRO A 31 4.51 10.12 0.66
C PRO A 31 4.15 10.07 2.13
N VAL A 32 5.15 9.94 3.01
CA VAL A 32 4.91 9.85 4.47
C VAL A 32 4.28 11.14 4.96
N GLU A 33 4.94 12.28 4.74
CA GLU A 33 4.45 13.57 5.22
C GLU A 33 3.08 13.92 4.62
N THR A 34 2.87 13.63 3.34
CA THR A 34 1.60 13.91 2.66
C THR A 34 0.45 13.07 3.23
N ILE A 35 0.66 11.78 3.51
CA ILE A 35 -0.36 10.92 4.11
C ILE A 35 -0.63 11.34 5.57
N GLU A 36 0.40 11.69 6.33
CA GLU A 36 0.23 12.18 7.71
C GLU A 36 -0.57 13.47 7.75
N LYS A 37 -0.32 14.41 6.81
CA LYS A 37 -1.10 15.65 6.66
C LYS A 37 -2.56 15.37 6.31
N LEU A 38 -2.81 14.46 5.36
CA LEU A 38 -4.17 14.10 4.95
C LEU A 38 -4.97 13.49 6.10
N THR A 39 -4.37 12.53 6.80
CA THR A 39 -5.06 11.71 7.79
C THR A 39 -5.04 12.31 9.20
N GLY A 40 -4.16 13.28 9.45
CA GLY A 40 -3.89 13.82 10.79
C GLY A 40 -3.21 12.82 11.74
N LYS A 41 -2.73 11.67 11.23
CA LYS A 41 -2.13 10.59 12.01
C LYS A 41 -0.67 10.41 11.64
N LYS A 42 0.16 9.95 12.59
CA LYS A 42 1.55 9.58 12.33
C LYS A 42 1.67 8.17 11.77
N LEU A 43 2.56 7.98 10.79
CA LEU A 43 2.88 6.69 10.20
C LEU A 43 4.14 6.10 10.86
N ASN A 44 4.01 4.95 11.51
CA ASN A 44 5.12 4.26 12.19
C ASN A 44 5.80 3.21 11.30
N LEU A 45 6.59 3.63 10.32
CA LEU A 45 7.32 2.70 9.44
C LEU A 45 8.29 1.79 10.22
N PRO A 46 8.34 0.47 9.95
CA PRO A 46 9.40 -0.40 10.42
C PRO A 46 10.76 0.16 10.04
N GLU A 47 11.74 -0.11 10.89
CA GLU A 47 13.10 0.34 10.69
C GLU A 47 13.64 -0.08 9.31
N GLY A 48 14.24 0.88 8.60
CA GLY A 48 14.81 0.67 7.27
C GLY A 48 13.79 0.56 6.13
N LYS A 49 12.48 0.66 6.38
CA LYS A 49 11.45 0.67 5.34
C LYS A 49 11.13 2.10 4.89
N LYS A 50 10.71 2.23 3.62
CA LYS A 50 10.26 3.47 3.01
C LYS A 50 9.03 3.23 2.16
N ILE A 51 8.17 4.24 2.08
CA ILE A 51 7.07 4.26 1.10
C ILE A 51 7.59 4.94 -0.17
N ILE A 52 7.34 4.33 -1.31
CA ILE A 52 7.57 4.92 -2.63
C ILE A 52 6.24 4.92 -3.36
N VAL A 53 5.82 6.09 -3.84
CA VAL A 53 4.65 6.23 -4.70
C VAL A 53 5.13 6.52 -6.13
N ARG A 54 4.52 5.83 -7.10
CA ARG A 54 4.74 6.05 -8.53
C ARG A 54 3.39 6.34 -9.16
N ASP A 55 3.32 7.47 -9.86
CA ASP A 55 2.15 7.80 -10.66
C ASP A 55 2.14 6.94 -11.91
N GLN A 56 1.12 6.10 -12.06
CA GLN A 56 0.95 5.18 -13.19
C GLN A 56 -0.21 5.60 -14.10
N THR A 57 -0.65 6.86 -14.07
CA THR A 57 -1.80 7.31 -14.88
C THR A 57 -1.52 7.50 -16.37
N ASP A 58 -0.27 7.45 -16.82
CA ASP A 58 0.09 7.56 -18.25
C ASP A 58 -0.26 6.25 -18.99
N GLU A 59 -1.34 6.30 -19.78
CA GLU A 59 -1.85 5.15 -20.55
C GLU A 59 -0.88 4.63 -21.62
N SER A 60 0.14 5.40 -22.01
CA SER A 60 1.17 4.95 -22.96
C SER A 60 2.27 4.11 -22.31
N SER A 61 2.29 4.05 -20.97
CA SER A 61 3.29 3.35 -20.18
C SER A 61 2.72 2.07 -19.57
N VAL A 62 3.46 0.97 -19.65
CA VAL A 62 3.13 -0.28 -18.96
C VAL A 62 4.10 -0.47 -17.79
N TYR A 63 3.55 -0.69 -16.60
CA TYR A 63 4.33 -0.91 -15.39
C TYR A 63 4.41 -2.40 -15.07
N ILE A 64 5.63 -2.90 -14.86
CA ILE A 64 5.89 -4.24 -14.38
C ILE A 64 6.52 -4.11 -13.00
N ASN A 65 5.82 -4.60 -11.98
CA ASN A 65 6.35 -4.67 -10.61
C ASN A 65 7.14 -5.97 -10.45
N ILE A 66 8.34 -5.88 -9.89
CA ILE A 66 9.14 -7.05 -9.52
C ILE A 66 9.17 -7.08 -7.99
N PRO A 67 8.49 -8.04 -7.35
CA PRO A 67 8.50 -8.14 -5.90
C PRO A 67 9.89 -8.47 -5.37
N ALA A 68 10.14 -8.14 -4.11
CA ALA A 68 11.26 -8.72 -3.40
C ALA A 68 11.11 -10.25 -3.43
N LYS A 69 12.23 -10.97 -3.66
CA LYS A 69 12.20 -12.42 -3.62
C LYS A 69 11.60 -12.84 -2.27
N PRO A 70 10.53 -13.65 -2.26
CA PRO A 70 9.93 -14.08 -1.01
C PRO A 70 10.98 -14.81 -0.18
N TYR A 71 11.12 -14.41 1.09
CA TYR A 71 11.73 -15.28 2.09
C TYR A 71 10.66 -16.28 2.51
N HIS A 72 10.44 -17.28 1.65
CA HIS A 72 9.66 -18.46 1.99
C HIS A 72 10.60 -19.65 1.85
N ASP A 73 10.87 -20.33 2.96
CA ASP A 73 11.02 -21.79 2.90
C ASP A 73 9.80 -22.30 2.14
N ASP A 74 9.98 -23.19 1.15
CA ASP A 74 8.97 -23.70 0.22
C ASP A 74 7.53 -23.78 0.79
N VAL A 75 6.75 -22.69 0.70
CA VAL A 75 5.32 -22.68 1.05
C VAL A 75 4.52 -22.82 -0.23
N GLU A 76 3.86 -23.96 -0.42
CA GLU A 76 2.90 -24.16 -1.51
C GLU A 76 1.65 -23.29 -1.27
N LEU A 77 1.31 -22.46 -2.26
CA LEU A 77 0.07 -21.68 -2.27
C LEU A 77 -1.10 -22.57 -2.68
N ASN A 78 -2.25 -22.39 -2.02
CA ASN A 78 -3.49 -23.05 -2.44
C ASN A 78 -4.16 -22.32 -3.64
N GLU A 79 -5.18 -22.95 -4.25
CA GLU A 79 -5.84 -22.44 -5.46
C GLU A 79 -6.40 -21.02 -5.31
N SER A 80 -7.00 -20.68 -4.16
CA SER A 80 -7.53 -19.34 -3.93
C SER A 80 -6.41 -18.30 -3.81
N GLN A 81 -5.28 -18.67 -3.22
CA GLN A 81 -4.09 -17.82 -3.19
C GLN A 81 -3.47 -17.63 -4.57
N LEU A 82 -3.49 -18.65 -5.43
CA LEU A 82 -3.03 -18.57 -6.82
C LEU A 82 -3.95 -17.70 -7.69
N GLU A 83 -5.26 -17.78 -7.50
CA GLU A 83 -6.23 -16.95 -8.22
C GLU A 83 -6.09 -15.47 -7.84
N MET A 84 -5.78 -15.17 -6.57
CA MET A 84 -5.42 -13.82 -6.15
C MET A 84 -4.16 -13.32 -6.88
N VAL A 85 -3.09 -14.13 -6.96
CA VAL A 85 -1.86 -13.78 -7.70
C VAL A 85 -2.15 -13.51 -9.18
N ALA A 86 -2.94 -14.37 -9.83
CA ALA A 86 -3.28 -14.23 -11.25
C ALA A 86 -4.16 -13.00 -11.55
N GLY A 87 -4.97 -12.55 -10.59
CA GLY A 87 -5.77 -11.31 -10.67
C GLY A 87 -4.95 -10.02 -10.46
N GLY A 88 -3.62 -10.10 -10.37
CA GLY A 88 -2.76 -8.96 -10.08
C GLY A 88 -2.69 -8.60 -8.59
N MET A 89 -3.35 -9.36 -7.71
CA MET A 89 -3.07 -9.31 -6.28
C MET A 89 -1.89 -10.24 -6.00
N GLU A 90 -0.66 -9.74 -6.12
CA GLU A 90 0.46 -10.45 -5.50
C GLU A 90 0.11 -10.66 -4.02
N THR A 91 0.06 -11.93 -3.61
CA THR A 91 -0.16 -12.35 -2.21
C THR A 91 0.88 -11.77 -1.26
N GLY A 92 1.96 -11.17 -1.80
CA GLY A 92 2.92 -10.31 -1.11
C GLY A 92 2.56 -8.82 -1.09
N ILE A 93 2.09 -8.16 -2.16
CA ILE A 93 1.99 -6.69 -2.18
C ILE A 93 0.83 -6.15 -1.34
N ILE A 94 -0.39 -6.67 -1.49
CA ILE A 94 -1.53 -6.18 -0.69
C ILE A 94 -1.42 -6.71 0.73
N LYS A 95 -0.94 -7.96 0.92
CA LYS A 95 -0.72 -8.49 2.27
C LYS A 95 0.41 -7.76 2.99
N ASP A 96 1.52 -7.41 2.34
CA ASP A 96 2.61 -6.66 2.97
C ASP A 96 2.19 -5.23 3.26
N VAL A 97 1.42 -4.57 2.38
CA VAL A 97 0.88 -3.23 2.65
C VAL A 97 -0.19 -3.27 3.72
N VAL A 98 -1.11 -4.24 3.70
CA VAL A 98 -2.16 -4.41 4.72
C VAL A 98 -1.58 -4.88 6.05
N ASP A 99 -0.62 -5.80 6.07
CA ASP A 99 0.10 -6.26 7.28
C ASP A 99 0.97 -5.13 7.83
N PHE A 100 1.64 -4.37 6.96
CA PHE A 100 2.38 -3.18 7.37
C PHE A 100 1.41 -2.18 8.00
N LEU A 101 0.31 -1.81 7.35
CA LEU A 101 -0.70 -0.91 7.92
C LEU A 101 -1.37 -1.48 9.19
N SER A 102 -1.55 -2.80 9.30
CA SER A 102 -2.05 -3.47 10.51
C SER A 102 -1.03 -3.44 11.64
N SER A 103 0.27 -3.53 11.34
CA SER A 103 1.35 -3.40 12.32
C SER A 103 1.47 -1.99 12.88
N LEU A 104 1.00 -0.97 12.13
CA LEU A 104 0.91 0.42 12.61
C LEU A 104 -0.12 0.61 13.72
N SER A 105 -1.12 -0.29 13.85
CA SER A 105 -2.25 -0.10 14.77
C SER A 105 -2.12 -0.83 16.12
N LEU A 106 -1.01 -1.49 16.41
CA LEU A 106 -0.80 -2.15 17.70
C LEU A 106 -0.07 -1.27 18.72
N TYR A 107 -0.72 -0.19 19.16
CA TYR A 107 -0.52 0.31 20.54
C TYR A 107 -1.79 0.97 21.05
N SER A 108 -2.62 0.20 21.76
CA SER A 108 -3.55 0.71 22.76
C SER A 108 -3.00 0.28 24.12
N PRO A 109 -2.38 1.17 24.91
CA PRO A 109 -2.04 0.84 26.29
C PRO A 109 -3.34 0.67 27.08
N LYS A 110 -3.37 -0.37 27.93
CA LYS A 110 -4.37 -0.48 29.00
C LYS A 110 -4.18 0.63 30.03
#